data_AF-A0A7D9EGU9-F1
#
_entry.id   AF-A0A7D9EGU9-F1
#
_cell.length_a   1.000
_cell.length_b   1.000
_cell.length_c   1.000
_cell.angle_alpha   90.00
_cell.angle_beta   90.00
_cell.angle_gamma   90.00
#
_symmetry.space_group_name_H-M   'P 1'
#
loop_
_entity.id
_entity.type
_entity.pdbx_description
1 polymer ?
#
loop_
_entity_poly.entity_id
_entity_poly.type
_entity_poly.pdbx_seq_one_letter_code
_entity_poly.pdbx_strand_id
1 'polypeptide(L)'
;MAERSEGLPEISCYIHAVSPVKKSNGSSYINCDLQTETQVVRAVCFEVGKKQSLESLANQKSPVKIRNYTISKKYGREDVVITRKTNLIPTVVHYDYQELDKNISISTISHVAGEQLVRVKGEVQQLSSTKTVVFDEVPVKKQQCFIVDPSGFIKLVLYGKHADTLEEGKVFSFNRVRVKITKNERYVNTPKNESECVISPDESFTEALPSVETTVSPVLEGTGEILGVTNISKTQCCCSCNKKVFINGNLATCESCKMVQKARSCKVQWYLRLYIEVNGNSQQRLRLTAFNDTANKLLRIGNLAPTATHEEFTQCMLNLDPLFISYDIQTNKLINVDIIDI
;
A
#
# COMPACT_ATOMS: atom_id res chain seq x y z
N MET A 1 17.16 23.34 16.99
CA MET A 1 17.10 24.81 17.13
C MET A 1 16.27 25.33 15.98
N ALA A 2 15.24 26.14 16.24
CA ALA A 2 14.46 26.76 15.18
C ALA A 2 15.20 28.02 14.72
N GLU A 3 15.60 28.05 13.45
CA GLU A 3 16.14 29.25 12.83
C GLU A 3 15.05 30.34 12.83
N ARG A 4 15.38 31.51 13.37
CA ARG A 4 14.57 32.72 13.24
C ARG A 4 14.87 33.31 11.87
N SER A 5 13.99 33.08 10.90
CA SER A 5 13.96 33.87 9.67
C SER A 5 13.13 35.14 9.92
N GLU A 6 13.70 36.29 9.58
CA GLU A 6 13.03 37.58 9.53
C GLU A 6 11.79 37.54 8.62
N GLY A 7 10.68 38.14 9.08
CA GLY A 7 9.51 38.51 8.27
C GLY A 7 8.73 37.40 7.58
N LEU A 8 8.19 36.40 8.30
CA LEU A 8 7.20 35.50 7.69
C LEU A 8 5.97 36.30 7.22
N PRO A 9 5.53 36.15 5.95
CA PRO A 9 4.40 36.88 5.41
C PRO A 9 3.11 36.52 6.13
N GLU A 10 2.18 37.46 6.23
CA GLU A 10 0.84 37.22 6.78
C GLU A 10 0.09 36.20 5.91
N ILE A 11 -0.65 35.28 6.51
CA ILE A 11 -1.51 34.35 5.76
C ILE A 11 -2.96 34.83 5.92
N SER A 12 -3.61 35.19 4.83
CA SER A 12 -5.07 35.29 4.79
C SER A 12 -5.64 33.94 4.36
N CYS A 13 -6.63 33.41 5.09
CA CYS A 13 -7.20 32.10 4.82
C CYS A 13 -8.59 31.91 5.44
N TYR A 14 -9.30 30.87 4.99
CA TYR A 14 -10.39 30.25 5.75
C TYR A 14 -9.85 29.06 6.57
N ILE A 15 -10.44 28.81 7.74
CA ILE A 15 -10.07 27.67 8.60
C ILE A 15 -11.02 26.51 8.34
N HIS A 16 -10.46 25.30 8.22
CA HIS A 16 -11.21 24.07 8.06
C HIS A 16 -10.70 22.98 9.01
N ALA A 17 -11.49 21.92 9.15
CA ALA A 17 -11.10 20.63 9.74
C ALA A 17 -10.39 20.73 11.12
N VAL A 18 -10.87 21.61 12.00
CA VAL A 18 -10.31 21.77 13.36
C VAL A 18 -10.47 20.46 14.12
N SER A 19 -9.36 19.84 14.51
CA SER A 19 -9.36 18.55 15.19
C SER A 19 -9.69 18.66 16.68
N PRO A 20 -10.11 17.57 17.34
CA PRO A 20 -10.02 17.46 18.79
C PRO A 20 -8.60 17.74 19.30
N VAL A 21 -8.45 18.03 20.59
CA VAL A 21 -7.13 18.20 21.22
C VAL A 21 -6.42 16.84 21.25
N LYS A 22 -5.25 16.78 20.62
CA LYS A 22 -4.38 15.60 20.55
C LYS A 22 -3.22 15.78 21.53
N LYS A 23 -2.67 14.67 22.04
CA LYS A 23 -1.52 14.65 22.96
C LYS A 23 -0.34 13.89 22.31
N SER A 24 0.87 14.43 22.42
CA SER A 24 2.09 13.78 21.97
C SER A 24 3.30 14.32 22.74
N ASN A 25 4.17 13.45 23.26
CA ASN A 25 5.43 13.78 23.94
C ASN A 25 5.33 14.97 24.91
N GLY A 26 4.38 14.90 25.85
CA GLY A 26 4.19 15.94 26.88
C GLY A 26 3.54 17.25 26.38
N SER A 27 3.19 17.35 25.10
CA SER A 27 2.53 18.52 24.50
C SER A 27 1.11 18.18 24.03
N SER A 28 0.21 19.16 24.13
CA SER A 28 -1.13 19.09 23.56
C SER A 28 -1.22 20.00 22.33
N TYR A 29 -1.93 19.57 21.30
CA TYR A 29 -2.02 20.29 20.04
C TYR A 29 -3.33 20.03 19.30
N ILE A 30 -3.66 20.90 18.36
CA ILE A 30 -4.83 20.83 17.47
C ILE A 30 -4.33 20.93 16.05
N ASN A 31 -4.91 20.19 15.11
CA ASN A 31 -4.66 20.39 13.69
C ASN A 31 -5.84 21.13 13.08
N CYS A 32 -5.56 21.95 12.07
CA CYS A 32 -6.57 22.51 11.17
C CYS A 32 -5.95 22.71 9.79
N ASP A 33 -6.80 22.98 8.81
CA ASP A 33 -6.39 23.27 7.45
C ASP A 33 -6.70 24.74 7.12
N LEU A 34 -5.81 25.39 6.38
CA LEU A 34 -5.88 26.80 6.01
C LEU A 34 -6.10 26.90 4.50
N GLN A 35 -7.31 27.25 4.07
CA GLN A 35 -7.59 27.53 2.67
C GLN A 35 -7.13 28.94 2.32
N THR A 36 -6.03 29.02 1.57
CA THR A 36 -5.55 30.26 0.94
C THR A 36 -6.18 30.40 -0.45
N GLU A 37 -5.83 31.46 -1.18
CA GLU A 37 -6.28 31.67 -2.56
C GLU A 37 -5.89 30.50 -3.49
N THR A 38 -4.68 29.98 -3.34
CA THR A 38 -4.08 29.04 -4.30
C THR A 38 -3.99 27.61 -3.80
N GLN A 39 -4.07 27.40 -2.49
CA GLN A 39 -3.83 26.09 -1.88
C GLN A 39 -4.44 25.94 -0.48
N VAL A 40 -4.52 24.70 -0.02
CA VAL A 40 -4.84 24.36 1.38
C VAL A 40 -3.57 23.95 2.10
N VAL A 41 -3.21 24.69 3.15
CA VAL A 41 -1.99 24.48 3.94
C VAL A 41 -2.36 23.90 5.30
N ARG A 42 -1.61 22.89 5.76
CA ARG A 42 -1.82 22.31 7.08
C ARG A 42 -1.31 23.23 8.17
N ALA A 43 -2.06 23.32 9.26
CA ALA A 43 -1.64 24.01 10.46
C ALA A 43 -1.68 23.12 11.71
N VAL A 44 -0.73 23.35 12.60
CA VAL A 44 -0.61 22.72 13.92
C VAL A 44 -0.62 23.82 14.98
N CYS A 45 -1.62 23.82 15.85
CA CYS A 45 -1.75 24.76 16.94
C CYS A 45 -1.34 24.11 18.26
N PHE A 46 -0.28 24.63 18.89
CA PHE A 46 0.17 24.20 20.23
C PHE A 46 -0.46 25.02 21.36
N GLU A 47 -1.19 26.10 21.05
CA GLU A 47 -1.94 26.89 22.02
C GLU A 47 -3.38 26.42 22.08
N VAL A 48 -3.65 25.44 22.95
CA VAL A 48 -4.98 24.80 23.09
C VAL A 48 -6.07 25.83 23.45
N GLY A 49 -5.70 26.94 24.13
CA GLY A 49 -6.63 28.03 24.42
C GLY A 49 -7.27 28.69 23.19
N LYS A 50 -6.69 28.52 21.99
CA LYS A 50 -7.24 29.05 20.73
C LYS A 50 -8.28 28.13 20.07
N LYS A 51 -8.57 26.94 20.64
CA LYS A 51 -9.49 25.95 20.03
C LYS A 51 -10.83 26.55 19.67
N GLN A 52 -11.49 27.19 20.64
CA GLN A 52 -12.82 27.74 20.45
C GLN A 52 -12.85 28.82 19.38
N SER A 53 -11.80 29.66 19.30
CA SER A 53 -11.68 30.67 18.25
C SER A 53 -11.50 30.03 16.86
N LEU A 54 -10.66 28.99 16.74
CA LEU A 54 -10.47 28.27 15.48
C LEU A 54 -11.77 27.57 15.04
N GLU A 55 -12.49 26.94 15.96
CA GLU A 55 -13.80 26.32 15.70
C GLU A 55 -14.84 27.35 15.26
N SER A 56 -14.91 28.50 15.92
CA SER A 56 -15.82 29.58 15.55
C SER A 56 -15.52 30.12 14.15
N LEU A 57 -14.25 30.33 13.80
CA LEU A 57 -13.84 30.80 12.48
C LEU A 57 -14.18 29.77 11.38
N ALA A 58 -13.98 28.48 11.67
CA ALA A 58 -14.36 27.41 10.76
C ALA A 58 -15.88 27.33 10.55
N ASN A 59 -16.66 27.39 11.64
CA ASN A 59 -18.12 27.28 11.60
C ASN A 59 -18.79 28.49 10.93
N GLN A 60 -18.27 29.69 11.18
CA GLN A 60 -18.80 30.93 10.57
C GLN A 60 -18.34 31.11 9.13
N LYS A 61 -17.41 30.27 8.63
CA LYS A 61 -16.79 30.43 7.31
C LYS A 61 -16.20 31.84 7.15
N SER A 62 -15.64 32.38 8.23
CA SER A 62 -15.13 33.76 8.27
C SER A 62 -13.65 33.77 7.90
N PRO A 63 -13.21 34.66 6.99
CA PRO A 63 -11.80 34.76 6.64
C PRO A 63 -11.00 35.35 7.79
N VAL A 64 -9.80 34.82 7.99
CA VAL A 64 -8.87 35.23 9.05
C VAL A 64 -7.50 35.49 8.48
N LYS A 65 -6.84 36.50 9.03
CA LYS A 65 -5.44 36.81 8.82
C LYS A 65 -4.63 36.27 10.00
N ILE A 66 -3.66 35.40 9.71
CA ILE A 66 -2.75 34.79 10.66
C ILE A 66 -1.40 35.50 10.61
N ARG A 67 -0.98 36.08 11.74
CA ARG A 67 0.32 36.75 11.91
C ARG A 67 1.16 36.08 12.99
N ASN A 68 2.48 36.22 12.94
CA ASN A 68 3.42 35.65 13.93
C ASN A 68 3.29 34.12 14.10
N TYR A 69 3.08 33.40 13.00
CA TYR A 69 3.23 31.94 12.97
C TYR A 69 4.68 31.57 12.65
N THR A 70 5.03 30.29 12.77
CA THR A 70 6.31 29.76 12.25
C THR A 70 6.03 28.64 11.27
N ILE A 71 6.96 28.34 10.36
CA ILE A 71 6.84 27.18 9.46
C ILE A 71 7.73 26.06 10.01
N SER A 72 7.17 24.86 10.13
CA SER A 72 7.92 23.65 10.46
C SER A 72 8.15 22.84 9.18
N LYS A 73 9.41 22.58 8.84
CA LYS A 73 9.81 21.73 7.69
C LYS A 73 10.05 20.26 8.05
N LYS A 74 9.54 19.79 9.19
CA LYS A 74 9.80 18.43 9.68
C LYS A 74 9.16 17.39 8.76
N TYR A 75 9.84 16.25 8.61
CA TYR A 75 9.37 15.11 7.80
C TYR A 75 9.13 15.45 6.32
N GLY A 76 9.85 16.43 5.77
CA GLY A 76 9.73 16.83 4.37
C GLY A 76 8.41 17.54 4.03
N ARG A 77 7.74 18.14 5.02
CA ARG A 77 6.47 18.84 4.87
C ARG A 77 6.57 20.22 5.51
N GLU A 78 5.88 21.20 4.95
CA GLU A 78 5.79 22.55 5.49
C GLU A 78 4.44 22.74 6.22
N ASP A 79 4.48 22.74 7.54
CA ASP A 79 3.30 22.96 8.39
C ASP A 79 3.34 24.37 8.99
N VAL A 80 2.20 25.08 8.97
CA VAL A 80 2.03 26.35 9.69
C VAL A 80 1.86 26.06 11.18
N VAL A 81 2.75 26.59 12.00
CA VAL A 81 2.75 26.38 13.45
C VAL A 81 2.14 27.60 14.15
N ILE A 82 0.97 27.39 14.73
CA ILE A 82 0.24 28.37 15.53
C ILE A 82 0.66 28.22 16.99
N THR A 83 1.14 29.30 17.58
CA THR A 83 1.61 29.36 18.98
C THR A 83 0.85 30.44 19.75
N ARG A 84 1.17 30.60 21.04
CA ARG A 84 0.62 31.69 21.86
C ARG A 84 0.83 33.09 21.25
N LYS A 85 1.93 33.28 20.52
CA LYS A 85 2.30 34.56 19.88
C LYS A 85 1.57 34.83 18.56
N THR A 86 0.95 33.80 17.99
CA THR A 86 0.26 33.90 16.70
C THR A 86 -1.06 34.63 16.85
N ASN A 87 -1.28 35.67 16.05
CA ASN A 87 -2.51 36.45 16.09
C ASN A 87 -3.48 35.96 15.01
N LEU A 88 -4.75 35.83 15.38
CA LEU A 88 -5.87 35.52 14.48
C LEU A 88 -6.71 36.79 14.38
N ILE A 89 -6.67 37.47 13.25
CA ILE A 89 -7.30 38.77 13.05
C ILE A 89 -8.38 38.61 11.98
N PRO A 90 -9.65 38.93 12.26
CA PRO A 90 -10.69 38.96 11.23
C PRO A 90 -10.25 39.78 10.01
N THR A 91 -10.54 39.30 8.81
CA THR A 91 -10.10 39.98 7.58
C THR A 91 -11.12 39.80 6.46
N VAL A 92 -10.82 40.37 5.30
CA VAL A 92 -11.58 40.19 4.06
C VAL A 92 -10.60 39.67 3.01
N VAL A 93 -11.04 38.73 2.19
CA VAL A 93 -10.27 38.14 1.08
C VAL A 93 -11.07 38.25 -0.20
N HIS A 94 -10.39 38.19 -1.35
CA HIS A 94 -11.01 38.33 -2.69
C HIS A 94 -11.36 36.98 -3.34
N TYR A 95 -11.28 35.89 -2.59
CA TYR A 95 -11.63 34.54 -3.03
C TYR A 95 -12.64 33.91 -2.06
N ASP A 96 -13.50 33.04 -2.55
CA ASP A 96 -14.59 32.47 -1.75
C ASP A 96 -14.14 31.32 -0.86
N TYR A 97 -14.88 31.10 0.22
CA TYR A 97 -14.82 29.87 0.99
C TYR A 97 -15.18 28.68 0.09
N GLN A 98 -14.30 27.70 -0.02
CA GLN A 98 -14.55 26.47 -0.74
C GLN A 98 -14.84 25.37 0.27
N GLU A 99 -15.99 24.70 0.12
CA GLU A 99 -16.24 23.51 0.91
C GLU A 99 -15.23 22.42 0.56
N LEU A 100 -14.21 22.25 1.42
CA LEU A 100 -13.28 21.12 1.38
C LEU A 100 -14.01 19.77 1.58
N ASP A 101 -15.25 19.83 2.06
CA ASP A 101 -16.19 18.72 2.28
C ASP A 101 -17.00 18.33 1.03
N LYS A 102 -16.75 18.93 -0.14
CA LYS A 102 -17.34 18.42 -1.39
C LYS A 102 -16.83 17.00 -1.63
N ASN A 103 -17.77 16.09 -1.94
CA ASN A 103 -17.43 14.77 -2.47
C ASN A 103 -16.43 14.98 -3.60
N ILE A 104 -15.17 14.60 -3.37
CA ILE A 104 -14.19 14.65 -4.44
C ILE A 104 -14.37 13.40 -5.27
N SER A 105 -14.29 13.57 -6.60
CA SER A 105 -14.26 12.41 -7.48
C SER A 105 -12.94 11.66 -7.29
N ILE A 106 -12.96 10.36 -7.54
CA ILE A 106 -11.77 9.51 -7.41
C ILE A 106 -10.61 10.03 -8.27
N SER A 107 -10.88 10.52 -9.48
CA SER A 107 -9.86 11.12 -10.35
C SER A 107 -9.10 12.27 -9.70
N THR A 108 -9.78 13.07 -8.86
CA THR A 108 -9.21 14.24 -8.20
C THR A 108 -8.31 13.87 -7.01
N ILE A 109 -8.45 12.64 -6.47
CA ILE A 109 -7.60 12.13 -5.37
C ILE A 109 -6.12 12.09 -5.78
N SER A 110 -5.82 11.98 -7.08
CA SER A 110 -4.44 12.02 -7.61
C SER A 110 -3.69 13.32 -7.25
N HIS A 111 -4.41 14.43 -7.09
CA HIS A 111 -3.86 15.74 -6.77
C HIS A 111 -3.89 16.08 -5.26
N VAL A 112 -4.55 15.25 -4.45
CA VAL A 112 -4.64 15.44 -3.00
C VAL A 112 -3.31 15.09 -2.33
N ALA A 113 -2.87 15.88 -1.35
CA ALA A 113 -1.63 15.59 -0.64
C ALA A 113 -1.78 14.35 0.27
N GLY A 114 -0.68 13.62 0.46
CA GLY A 114 -0.67 12.49 1.39
C GLY A 114 -1.05 12.92 2.81
N GLU A 115 -1.72 12.02 3.53
CA GLU A 115 -2.25 12.22 4.89
C GLU A 115 -3.45 13.17 5.04
N GLN A 116 -3.94 13.78 3.96
CA GLN A 116 -5.17 14.56 3.97
C GLN A 116 -6.40 13.67 4.13
N LEU A 117 -7.43 14.22 4.79
CA LEU A 117 -8.72 13.58 4.98
C LEU A 117 -9.69 14.11 3.93
N VAL A 118 -10.38 13.21 3.24
CA VAL A 118 -11.28 13.55 2.14
C VAL A 118 -12.63 12.86 2.32
N ARG A 119 -13.64 13.40 1.64
CA ARG A 119 -14.94 12.75 1.49
C ARG A 119 -15.06 12.21 0.06
N VAL A 120 -15.38 10.94 -0.08
CA VAL A 120 -15.59 10.28 -1.38
C VAL A 120 -16.87 9.46 -1.34
N LYS A 121 -17.64 9.49 -2.42
CA LYS A 121 -18.77 8.60 -2.64
C LYS A 121 -18.33 7.51 -3.61
N GLY A 122 -18.68 6.25 -3.36
CA GLY A 122 -18.28 5.17 -4.26
C GLY A 122 -19.06 3.88 -4.06
N GLU A 123 -19.23 3.14 -5.15
CA GLU A 123 -19.70 1.76 -5.15
C GLU A 123 -18.57 0.82 -4.72
N VAL A 124 -18.88 -0.14 -3.87
CA VAL A 124 -17.93 -1.13 -3.37
C VAL A 124 -17.81 -2.27 -4.36
N GLN A 125 -16.60 -2.54 -4.86
CA GLN A 125 -16.29 -3.67 -5.72
C GLN A 125 -15.08 -4.46 -5.19
N GLN A 126 -15.04 -5.77 -5.46
CA GLN A 126 -13.97 -6.69 -5.06
C GLN A 126 -13.69 -6.67 -3.56
N LEU A 127 -14.74 -6.86 -2.74
CA LEU A 127 -14.62 -6.83 -1.29
C LEU A 127 -13.87 -8.08 -0.79
N SER A 128 -12.73 -7.88 -0.14
CA SER A 128 -11.94 -8.99 0.40
C SER A 128 -12.59 -9.59 1.65
N SER A 129 -12.21 -10.83 1.98
CA SER A 129 -12.44 -11.35 3.32
C SER A 129 -11.69 -10.53 4.37
N THR A 130 -12.28 -10.40 5.56
CA THR A 130 -11.66 -9.71 6.69
C THR A 130 -10.54 -10.56 7.29
N LYS A 131 -9.41 -9.93 7.58
CA LYS A 131 -8.23 -10.55 8.21
C LYS A 131 -7.84 -9.76 9.46
N THR A 132 -7.19 -10.41 10.40
CA THR A 132 -6.61 -9.76 11.58
C THR A 132 -5.16 -9.42 11.31
N VAL A 133 -4.75 -8.18 11.57
CA VAL A 133 -3.36 -7.72 11.54
C VAL A 133 -2.96 -7.21 12.92
N VAL A 134 -1.69 -7.34 13.29
CA VAL A 134 -1.20 -6.88 14.60
C VAL A 134 -0.48 -5.54 14.42
N PHE A 135 -0.94 -4.51 15.13
CA PHE A 135 -0.28 -3.20 15.23
C PHE A 135 0.05 -2.93 16.69
N ASP A 136 1.33 -2.69 17.01
CA ASP A 136 1.77 -2.40 18.39
C ASP A 136 1.24 -3.45 19.40
N GLU A 137 1.33 -4.74 19.05
CA GLU A 137 0.79 -5.89 19.81
C GLU A 137 -0.75 -5.96 19.94
N VAL A 138 -1.48 -5.01 19.35
CA VAL A 138 -2.94 -4.99 19.32
C VAL A 138 -3.46 -5.63 18.03
N PRO A 139 -4.30 -6.68 18.10
CA PRO A 139 -4.97 -7.23 16.93
C PRO A 139 -6.06 -6.26 16.43
N VAL A 140 -5.99 -5.91 15.14
CA VAL A 140 -6.92 -5.00 14.47
C VAL A 140 -7.46 -5.69 13.22
N LYS A 141 -8.78 -5.64 13.03
CA LYS A 141 -9.41 -6.12 11.79
C LYS A 141 -8.98 -5.26 10.61
N LYS A 142 -8.74 -5.89 9.46
CA LYS A 142 -8.39 -5.26 8.20
C LYS A 142 -9.20 -5.89 7.08
N GLN A 143 -9.78 -5.04 6.24
CA GLN A 143 -10.49 -5.44 5.03
C GLN A 143 -10.12 -4.50 3.88
N GLN A 144 -10.16 -4.98 2.65
CA GLN A 144 -9.77 -4.23 1.46
C GLN A 144 -10.87 -4.35 0.40
N CYS A 145 -11.06 -3.29 -0.37
CA CYS A 145 -11.94 -3.27 -1.54
C CYS A 145 -11.48 -2.18 -2.50
N PHE A 146 -12.13 -2.10 -3.65
CA PHE A 146 -12.14 -0.91 -4.48
C PHE A 146 -13.43 -0.14 -4.25
N ILE A 147 -13.31 1.19 -4.21
CA ILE A 147 -14.45 2.07 -4.35
C ILE A 147 -14.41 2.67 -5.76
N VAL A 148 -15.59 2.77 -6.38
CA VAL A 148 -15.75 3.14 -7.78
C VAL A 148 -16.74 4.29 -7.89
N ASP A 149 -16.39 5.28 -8.68
CA ASP A 149 -17.28 6.37 -9.08
C ASP A 149 -17.16 6.57 -10.61
N PRO A 150 -17.96 7.44 -11.23
CA PRO A 150 -17.92 7.65 -12.67
C PRO A 150 -16.55 8.13 -13.20
N SER A 151 -15.67 8.63 -12.33
CA SER A 151 -14.36 9.16 -12.69
C SER A 151 -13.23 8.13 -12.60
N GLY A 152 -13.46 6.98 -11.96
CA GLY A 152 -12.44 5.94 -11.81
C GLY A 152 -12.67 5.03 -10.60
N PHE A 153 -11.62 4.35 -10.19
CA PHE A 153 -11.61 3.50 -9.00
C PHE A 153 -10.36 3.73 -8.17
N ILE A 154 -10.47 3.51 -6.86
CA ILE A 154 -9.32 3.57 -5.94
C ILE A 154 -9.46 2.51 -4.86
N LYS A 155 -8.33 1.96 -4.44
CA LYS A 155 -8.27 1.01 -3.34
C LYS A 155 -8.62 1.69 -2.02
N LEU A 156 -9.51 1.05 -1.25
CA LEU A 156 -9.86 1.40 0.10
C LEU A 156 -9.37 0.32 1.08
N VAL A 157 -8.74 0.75 2.17
CA VAL A 157 -8.34 -0.13 3.28
C VAL A 157 -9.08 0.26 4.55
N LEU A 158 -9.91 -0.64 5.04
CA LEU A 158 -10.70 -0.49 6.26
C LEU A 158 -9.96 -1.13 7.43
N TYR A 159 -10.01 -0.46 8.58
CA TYR A 159 -9.45 -0.94 9.84
C TYR A 159 -10.47 -0.88 10.98
N GLY A 160 -10.33 -1.80 11.92
CA GLY A 160 -11.05 -1.76 13.20
C GLY A 160 -12.55 -1.97 13.03
N LYS A 161 -13.37 -1.12 13.66
CA LYS A 161 -14.85 -1.22 13.59
C LYS A 161 -15.43 -1.04 12.18
N HIS A 162 -14.66 -0.46 11.26
CA HIS A 162 -15.09 -0.21 9.88
C HIS A 162 -14.86 -1.41 8.96
N ALA A 163 -14.14 -2.44 9.44
CA ALA A 163 -14.11 -3.72 8.75
C ALA A 163 -15.47 -4.44 8.95
N ASP A 164 -15.91 -5.20 7.95
CA ASP A 164 -17.21 -5.91 7.93
C ASP A 164 -18.45 -5.00 7.83
N THR A 165 -18.30 -3.70 7.57
CA THR A 165 -19.44 -2.76 7.47
C THR A 165 -19.92 -2.51 6.04
N LEU A 166 -19.19 -3.01 5.04
CA LEU A 166 -19.48 -2.79 3.62
C LEU A 166 -20.10 -4.04 3.00
N GLU A 167 -20.88 -3.82 1.95
CA GLU A 167 -21.44 -4.86 1.10
C GLU A 167 -21.06 -4.57 -0.34
N GLU A 168 -20.66 -5.61 -1.07
CA GLU A 168 -20.28 -5.51 -2.48
C GLU A 168 -21.48 -5.15 -3.36
N GLY A 169 -21.26 -4.29 -4.35
CA GLY A 169 -22.29 -3.74 -5.24
C GLY A 169 -23.15 -2.62 -4.63
N LYS A 170 -22.91 -2.23 -3.36
CA LYS A 170 -23.62 -1.10 -2.74
C LYS A 170 -22.79 0.18 -2.74
N VAL A 171 -23.47 1.32 -2.76
CA VAL A 171 -22.85 2.65 -2.74
C VAL A 171 -22.85 3.22 -1.33
N PHE A 172 -21.72 3.82 -0.95
CA PHE A 172 -21.54 4.46 0.35
C PHE A 172 -20.89 5.83 0.20
N SER A 173 -21.19 6.70 1.17
CA SER A 173 -20.45 7.92 1.44
C SER A 173 -19.38 7.64 2.49
N PHE A 174 -18.13 7.92 2.13
CA PHE A 174 -16.97 7.73 2.99
C PHE A 174 -16.47 9.10 3.44
N ASN A 175 -16.89 9.54 4.62
CA ASN A 175 -16.50 10.83 5.16
C ASN A 175 -15.23 10.71 6.00
N ARG A 176 -14.22 11.52 5.64
CA ARG A 176 -12.91 11.63 6.31
C ARG A 176 -12.07 10.35 6.20
N VAL A 177 -12.01 9.76 5.02
CA VAL A 177 -10.98 8.76 4.68
C VAL A 177 -9.66 9.46 4.38
N ARG A 178 -8.55 8.78 4.67
CA ARG A 178 -7.20 9.34 4.59
C ARG A 178 -6.51 8.93 3.31
N VAL A 179 -5.99 9.89 2.56
CA VAL A 179 -5.15 9.63 1.38
C VAL A 179 -3.77 9.13 1.83
N LYS A 180 -3.35 8.00 1.27
CA LYS A 180 -2.04 7.40 1.48
C LYS A 180 -1.29 7.36 0.16
N ILE A 181 -0.03 7.78 0.20
CA ILE A 181 0.89 7.74 -0.92
C ILE A 181 2.09 6.93 -0.47
N THR A 182 2.37 5.85 -1.18
CA THR A 182 3.58 5.04 -1.04
C THR A 182 4.40 5.18 -2.33
N LYS A 183 5.59 4.59 -2.39
CA LYS A 183 6.42 4.62 -3.62
C LYS A 183 5.73 4.00 -4.83
N ASN A 184 4.80 3.07 -4.61
CA ASN A 184 4.22 2.24 -5.67
C ASN A 184 2.71 2.43 -5.83
N GLU A 185 2.03 3.01 -4.84
CA GLU A 185 0.56 3.02 -4.81
C GLU A 185 0.03 4.25 -4.06
N ARG A 186 -1.05 4.83 -4.62
CA ARG A 186 -1.92 5.79 -3.97
C ARG A 186 -3.25 5.12 -3.65
N TYR A 187 -3.69 5.22 -2.41
CA TYR A 187 -4.92 4.59 -1.94
C TYR A 187 -5.56 5.41 -0.81
N VAL A 188 -6.77 5.05 -0.39
CA VAL A 188 -7.43 5.64 0.78
C VAL A 188 -7.58 4.63 1.90
N ASN A 189 -7.52 5.08 3.15
CA ASN A 189 -7.77 4.22 4.30
C ASN A 189 -8.55 4.91 5.41
N THR A 190 -9.18 4.12 6.28
CA THR A 190 -9.77 4.68 7.50
C THR A 190 -8.65 5.19 8.43
N PRO A 191 -8.85 6.35 9.10
CA PRO A 191 -7.87 6.91 10.02
C PRO A 191 -7.71 6.03 11.28
N LYS A 192 -6.54 6.15 11.95
CA LYS A 192 -6.23 5.39 13.19
C LYS A 192 -7.25 5.67 14.31
N ASN A 193 -7.79 6.88 14.38
CA ASN A 193 -8.89 7.20 15.28
C ASN A 193 -10.22 6.90 14.60
N GLU A 194 -10.82 5.78 14.97
CA GLU A 194 -12.03 5.24 14.32
C GLU A 194 -13.25 6.16 14.42
N SER A 195 -13.27 7.11 15.37
CA SER A 195 -14.34 8.11 15.51
C SER A 195 -14.28 9.24 14.48
N GLU A 196 -13.12 9.43 13.82
CA GLU A 196 -12.96 10.51 12.85
C GLU A 196 -13.58 10.20 11.49
N CYS A 197 -13.86 8.93 11.18
CA CYS A 197 -14.42 8.49 9.89
C CYS A 197 -15.85 8.01 10.07
N VAL A 198 -16.72 8.45 9.17
CA VAL A 198 -18.13 8.05 9.13
C VAL A 198 -18.40 7.45 7.76
N ILE A 199 -18.95 6.24 7.76
CA ILE A 199 -19.35 5.53 6.54
C ILE A 199 -20.87 5.35 6.64
N SER A 200 -21.59 5.76 5.59
CA SER A 200 -23.05 5.62 5.52
C SER A 200 -23.48 5.17 4.12
N PRO A 201 -24.55 4.37 4.00
CA PRO A 201 -25.15 4.06 2.71
C PRO A 201 -25.50 5.34 1.95
N ASP A 202 -25.42 5.28 0.62
CA ASP A 202 -25.75 6.39 -0.27
C ASP A 202 -26.49 5.84 -1.51
N GLU A 203 -27.09 6.74 -2.29
CA GLU A 203 -27.81 6.38 -3.52
C GLU A 203 -26.87 5.88 -4.60
N SER A 204 -27.34 4.92 -5.40
CA SER A 204 -26.60 4.42 -6.57
C SER A 204 -26.27 5.54 -7.56
N PHE A 205 -25.18 5.37 -8.31
CA PHE A 205 -24.84 6.27 -9.40
C PHE A 205 -25.83 6.10 -10.56
N THR A 206 -26.16 7.20 -11.22
CA THR A 206 -26.95 7.19 -12.46
C THR A 206 -26.06 7.04 -13.68
N GLU A 207 -24.80 7.49 -13.60
CA GLU A 207 -23.81 7.29 -14.65
C GLU A 207 -23.24 5.86 -14.65
N ALA A 208 -22.75 5.43 -15.82
CA ALA A 208 -22.03 4.16 -15.94
C ALA A 208 -20.74 4.21 -15.12
N LEU A 209 -20.52 3.19 -14.30
CA LEU A 209 -19.29 3.03 -13.54
C LEU A 209 -18.25 2.27 -14.35
N PRO A 210 -16.96 2.66 -14.28
CA PRO A 210 -15.89 1.89 -14.90
C PRO A 210 -15.80 0.50 -14.24
N SER A 211 -15.52 -0.53 -15.05
CA SER A 211 -15.17 -1.84 -14.52
C SER A 211 -13.85 -1.73 -13.75
N VAL A 212 -13.82 -2.25 -12.52
CA VAL A 212 -12.55 -2.47 -11.81
C VAL A 212 -11.84 -3.66 -12.45
N GLU A 213 -11.21 -3.43 -13.59
CA GLU A 213 -10.28 -4.35 -14.22
C GLU A 213 -8.90 -4.21 -13.58
N THR A 214 -8.83 -4.52 -12.29
CA THR A 214 -7.54 -4.65 -11.59
C THR A 214 -7.51 -5.96 -10.82
N THR A 215 -7.35 -7.06 -11.58
CA THR A 215 -6.26 -7.94 -11.18
C THR A 215 -4.98 -7.16 -11.48
N VAL A 216 -4.48 -6.37 -10.52
CA VAL A 216 -3.03 -6.18 -10.49
C VAL A 216 -2.52 -7.57 -10.19
N SER A 217 -2.24 -8.32 -11.26
CA SER A 217 -1.59 -9.60 -11.14
C SER A 217 -0.36 -9.31 -10.27
N PRO A 218 -0.17 -9.97 -9.11
CA PRO A 218 1.06 -9.81 -8.33
C PRO A 218 2.28 -10.23 -9.15
N VAL A 219 2.05 -10.77 -10.35
CA VAL A 219 3.00 -11.14 -11.37
C VAL A 219 3.53 -9.91 -12.08
N LEU A 220 4.80 -9.60 -11.86
CA LEU A 220 5.57 -8.72 -12.73
C LEU A 220 6.34 -9.54 -13.76
N GLU A 221 6.62 -8.92 -14.89
CA GLU A 221 7.41 -9.50 -15.97
C GLU A 221 8.63 -8.62 -16.28
N GLY A 222 9.69 -9.23 -16.78
CA GLY A 222 10.90 -8.50 -17.14
C GLY A 222 12.02 -9.42 -17.61
N THR A 223 13.16 -8.82 -17.93
CA THR A 223 14.40 -9.55 -18.22
C THR A 223 15.15 -9.79 -16.92
N GLY A 224 15.48 -11.05 -16.61
CA GLY A 224 16.14 -11.45 -15.38
C GLY A 224 17.51 -12.07 -15.65
N GLU A 225 18.56 -11.49 -15.07
CA GLU A 225 19.91 -12.06 -15.04
C GLU A 225 20.13 -12.80 -13.72
N ILE A 226 20.50 -14.08 -13.78
CA ILE A 226 20.76 -14.90 -12.58
C ILE A 226 22.18 -14.62 -12.09
N LEU A 227 22.29 -13.86 -11.00
CA LEU A 227 23.56 -13.51 -10.39
C LEU A 227 24.05 -14.52 -9.34
N GLY A 228 23.15 -15.35 -8.81
CA GLY A 228 23.49 -16.25 -7.71
C GLY A 228 22.45 -17.35 -7.46
N VAL A 229 22.93 -18.48 -6.95
CA VAL A 229 22.07 -19.56 -6.42
C VAL A 229 22.28 -19.64 -4.91
N THR A 230 21.28 -19.26 -4.14
CA THR A 230 21.36 -19.20 -2.66
C THR A 230 20.95 -20.51 -1.99
N ASN A 231 20.11 -21.30 -2.65
CA ASN A 231 19.70 -22.61 -2.15
C ASN A 231 19.28 -23.48 -3.34
N ILE A 232 19.68 -24.75 -3.30
CA ILE A 232 19.26 -25.78 -4.24
C ILE A 232 18.97 -27.05 -3.45
N SER A 233 17.83 -27.67 -3.76
CA SER A 233 17.50 -28.96 -3.16
C SER A 233 16.81 -29.88 -4.16
N LYS A 234 17.17 -31.16 -4.07
CA LYS A 234 16.61 -32.26 -4.84
C LYS A 234 15.96 -33.24 -3.88
N THR A 235 14.66 -33.44 -4.01
CA THR A 235 13.89 -34.30 -3.10
C THR A 235 13.26 -35.46 -3.85
N GLN A 236 13.39 -36.66 -3.30
CA GLN A 236 12.66 -37.83 -3.78
C GLN A 236 11.25 -37.82 -3.19
N CYS A 237 10.26 -37.96 -4.05
CA CYS A 237 8.85 -37.77 -3.72
C CYS A 237 7.99 -38.98 -4.08
N CYS A 238 6.90 -39.11 -3.32
CA CYS A 238 5.84 -40.09 -3.49
C CYS A 238 5.22 -39.94 -4.88
N CYS A 239 5.07 -41.04 -5.63
CA CYS A 239 4.52 -40.99 -6.98
C CYS A 239 3.03 -40.62 -7.01
N SER A 240 2.32 -40.86 -5.89
CA SER A 240 0.90 -40.55 -5.72
C SER A 240 0.67 -39.12 -5.20
N CYS A 241 1.24 -38.75 -4.04
CA CYS A 241 0.91 -37.48 -3.38
C CYS A 241 1.99 -36.39 -3.48
N ASN A 242 3.09 -36.65 -4.19
CA ASN A 242 4.24 -35.75 -4.37
C ASN A 242 4.91 -35.25 -3.07
N LYS A 243 4.61 -35.84 -1.91
CA LYS A 243 5.31 -35.55 -0.65
C LYS A 243 6.63 -36.31 -0.55
N LYS A 244 7.57 -35.77 0.22
CA LYS A 244 8.89 -36.40 0.47
C LYS A 244 8.73 -37.83 0.96
N VAL A 245 9.63 -38.71 0.52
CA VAL A 245 9.69 -40.11 0.95
C VAL A 245 11.01 -40.42 1.66
N PHE A 246 10.98 -41.42 2.53
CA PHE A 246 12.17 -42.05 3.10
C PHE A 246 12.56 -43.27 2.25
N ILE A 247 13.80 -43.33 1.80
CA ILE A 247 14.30 -44.45 0.98
C ILE A 247 15.03 -45.44 1.88
N ASN A 248 14.65 -46.71 1.81
CA ASN A 248 15.33 -47.82 2.45
C ASN A 248 15.57 -48.93 1.42
N GLY A 249 16.80 -48.99 0.90
CA GLY A 249 17.15 -49.88 -0.22
C GLY A 249 16.29 -49.63 -1.45
N ASN A 250 15.60 -50.67 -1.92
CA ASN A 250 14.75 -50.61 -3.12
C ASN A 250 13.32 -50.11 -2.87
N LEU A 251 12.97 -49.82 -1.61
CA LEU A 251 11.65 -49.35 -1.21
C LEU A 251 11.72 -47.89 -0.74
N ALA A 252 10.64 -47.16 -0.98
CA ALA A 252 10.46 -45.81 -0.49
C ALA A 252 9.11 -45.69 0.24
N THR A 253 9.13 -45.10 1.43
CA THR A 253 7.97 -44.95 2.30
C THR A 253 7.54 -43.49 2.36
N CYS A 254 6.28 -43.22 2.05
CA CYS A 254 5.69 -41.89 2.21
C CYS A 254 4.98 -41.78 3.57
N GLU A 255 5.47 -40.90 4.44
CA GLU A 255 4.84 -40.71 5.75
C GLU A 255 3.49 -39.98 5.67
N SER A 256 3.26 -39.20 4.61
CA SER A 256 2.04 -38.41 4.45
C SER A 256 0.83 -39.25 4.03
N CYS A 257 0.98 -40.15 3.05
CA CYS A 257 -0.12 -41.00 2.56
C CYS A 257 0.06 -42.48 2.93
N LYS A 258 1.09 -42.82 3.72
CA LYS A 258 1.43 -44.16 4.20
C LYS A 258 1.74 -45.20 3.11
N MET A 259 1.86 -44.78 1.85
CA MET A 259 2.17 -45.67 0.73
C MET A 259 3.65 -46.08 0.75
N VAL A 260 3.90 -47.36 0.50
CA VAL A 260 5.23 -47.90 0.18
C VAL A 260 5.31 -48.12 -1.33
N GLN A 261 6.37 -47.62 -1.95
CA GLN A 261 6.57 -47.67 -3.40
C GLN A 261 7.97 -48.16 -3.76
N LYS A 262 8.19 -48.58 -5.01
CA LYS A 262 9.53 -48.87 -5.51
C LYS A 262 10.36 -47.58 -5.52
N ALA A 263 11.59 -47.61 -5.01
CA ALA A 263 12.46 -46.43 -4.96
C ALA A 263 12.71 -45.83 -6.36
N ARG A 264 12.84 -46.68 -7.38
CA ARG A 264 12.97 -46.26 -8.79
C ARG A 264 11.73 -45.57 -9.38
N SER A 265 10.58 -45.70 -8.72
CA SER A 265 9.32 -45.07 -9.13
C SER A 265 9.08 -43.73 -8.43
N CYS A 266 10.00 -43.31 -7.56
CA CYS A 266 9.95 -41.97 -6.96
C CYS A 266 10.08 -40.90 -8.02
N LYS A 267 9.28 -39.84 -7.87
CA LYS A 267 9.45 -38.61 -8.66
C LYS A 267 10.54 -37.78 -8.00
N VAL A 268 11.39 -37.15 -8.81
CA VAL A 268 12.35 -36.16 -8.32
C VAL A 268 11.72 -34.78 -8.41
N GLN A 269 11.77 -34.03 -7.32
CA GLN A 269 11.37 -32.62 -7.30
C GLN A 269 12.55 -31.71 -7.00
N TRP A 270 12.67 -30.66 -7.80
CA TRP A 270 13.67 -29.62 -7.63
C TRP A 270 13.08 -28.38 -6.97
N TYR A 271 13.92 -27.69 -6.20
CA TYR A 271 13.63 -26.41 -5.59
C TYR A 271 14.89 -25.55 -5.63
N LEU A 272 14.76 -24.32 -6.11
CA LEU A 272 15.84 -23.35 -6.17
C LEU A 272 15.42 -22.03 -5.55
N ARG A 273 16.39 -21.35 -4.94
CA ARG A 273 16.29 -19.94 -4.56
C ARG A 273 17.39 -19.15 -5.25
N LEU A 274 16.99 -18.35 -6.21
CA LEU A 274 17.86 -17.61 -7.12
C LEU A 274 17.95 -16.15 -6.67
N TYR A 275 19.12 -15.54 -6.86
CA TYR A 275 19.34 -14.10 -6.74
C TYR A 275 19.42 -13.52 -8.15
N ILE A 276 18.44 -12.69 -8.51
CA ILE A 276 18.20 -12.26 -9.89
C ILE A 276 18.19 -10.73 -9.93
N GLU A 277 18.86 -10.15 -10.91
CA GLU A 277 18.75 -8.74 -11.27
C GLU A 277 17.73 -8.57 -12.39
N VAL A 278 16.77 -7.65 -12.21
CA VAL A 278 15.67 -7.44 -13.16
C VAL A 278 15.89 -6.17 -13.97
N ASN A 279 15.70 -6.27 -15.28
CA ASN A 279 15.79 -5.19 -16.27
C ASN A 279 17.13 -4.42 -16.24
N GLY A 280 18.24 -5.11 -15.94
CA GLY A 280 19.59 -4.52 -15.89
C GLY A 280 19.73 -3.41 -14.84
N ASN A 281 18.85 -3.37 -13.84
CA ASN A 281 18.85 -2.36 -12.80
C ASN A 281 19.42 -2.95 -11.50
N SER A 282 20.64 -2.54 -11.16
CA SER A 282 21.32 -2.97 -9.91
C SER A 282 20.55 -2.70 -8.61
N GLN A 283 19.56 -1.80 -8.63
CA GLN A 283 18.66 -1.55 -7.50
C GLN A 283 17.45 -2.50 -7.45
N GLN A 284 17.20 -3.27 -8.51
CA GLN A 284 16.12 -4.26 -8.63
C GLN A 284 16.64 -5.70 -8.56
N ARG A 285 17.34 -6.02 -7.45
CA ARG A 285 17.82 -7.36 -7.17
C ARG A 285 16.90 -8.09 -6.21
N LEU A 286 16.41 -9.26 -6.63
CA LEU A 286 15.39 -10.02 -5.92
C LEU A 286 15.87 -11.42 -5.59
N ARG A 287 15.37 -11.98 -4.49
CA ARG A 287 15.52 -13.41 -4.17
C ARG A 287 14.24 -14.13 -4.55
N LEU A 288 14.25 -14.80 -5.70
CA LEU A 288 13.08 -15.49 -6.23
C LEU A 288 13.19 -17.00 -6.01
N THR A 289 12.05 -17.65 -5.78
CA THR A 289 11.95 -19.08 -5.51
C THR A 289 11.34 -19.80 -6.72
N ALA A 290 12.10 -20.73 -7.29
CA ALA A 290 11.62 -21.63 -8.34
C ALA A 290 11.23 -22.98 -7.73
N PHE A 291 9.94 -23.31 -7.82
CA PHE A 291 9.43 -24.63 -7.45
C PHE A 291 9.60 -25.62 -8.62
N ASN A 292 9.29 -26.89 -8.37
CA ASN A 292 9.57 -28.00 -9.27
C ASN A 292 9.29 -27.72 -10.76
N ASP A 293 8.15 -27.15 -11.11
CA ASP A 293 7.78 -26.96 -12.52
C ASP A 293 8.68 -25.93 -13.21
N THR A 294 8.87 -24.77 -12.57
CA THR A 294 9.80 -23.72 -13.03
C THR A 294 11.25 -24.20 -13.00
N ALA A 295 11.64 -24.96 -11.98
CA ALA A 295 12.96 -25.56 -11.86
C ALA A 295 13.25 -26.57 -12.99
N ASN A 296 12.28 -27.40 -13.35
CA ASN A 296 12.41 -28.31 -14.50
C ASN A 296 12.47 -27.55 -15.82
N LYS A 297 11.81 -26.38 -15.93
CA LYS A 297 11.95 -25.51 -17.10
C LYS A 297 13.37 -24.95 -17.21
N LEU A 298 13.96 -24.50 -16.09
CA LEU A 298 15.36 -24.09 -16.03
C LEU A 298 16.33 -25.20 -16.40
N LEU A 299 16.09 -26.44 -15.97
CA LEU A 299 16.90 -27.60 -16.41
C LEU A 299 16.86 -27.77 -17.93
N ARG A 300 15.67 -27.62 -18.55
CA ARG A 300 15.51 -27.72 -20.02
C ARG A 300 16.24 -26.59 -20.74
N ILE A 301 16.09 -25.35 -20.27
CA ILE A 301 16.80 -24.19 -20.81
C ILE A 301 18.32 -24.41 -20.74
N GLY A 302 18.78 -24.94 -19.61
CA GLY A 302 20.18 -25.29 -19.38
C GLY A 302 20.67 -26.57 -20.04
N ASN A 303 19.84 -27.27 -20.81
CA ASN A 303 20.13 -28.58 -21.41
C ASN A 303 20.65 -29.63 -20.41
N LEU A 304 20.16 -29.59 -19.17
CA LEU A 304 20.53 -30.53 -18.11
C LEU A 304 19.52 -31.67 -17.95
N ALA A 305 20.04 -32.87 -17.69
CA ALA A 305 19.21 -34.02 -17.36
C ALA A 305 18.58 -33.86 -15.96
N PRO A 306 17.39 -34.45 -15.69
CA PRO A 306 16.79 -34.46 -14.35
C PRO A 306 17.67 -35.12 -13.27
N THR A 307 18.62 -35.95 -13.70
CA THR A 307 19.61 -36.62 -12.85
C THR A 307 20.77 -35.72 -12.44
N ALA A 308 20.87 -34.50 -12.96
CA ALA A 308 21.94 -33.55 -12.65
C ALA A 308 22.20 -33.41 -11.14
N THR A 309 23.46 -33.17 -10.80
CA THR A 309 23.93 -32.86 -9.46
C THR A 309 23.58 -31.41 -9.10
N HIS A 310 23.68 -31.07 -7.81
CA HIS A 310 23.48 -29.69 -7.36
C HIS A 310 24.52 -28.73 -7.97
N GLU A 311 25.76 -29.21 -8.16
CA GLU A 311 26.87 -28.42 -8.68
C GLU A 311 26.70 -28.12 -10.16
N GLU A 312 26.41 -29.14 -10.99
CA GLU A 312 26.11 -28.96 -12.42
C GLU A 312 24.95 -27.98 -12.64
N PHE A 313 23.88 -28.12 -11.84
CA PHE A 313 22.73 -27.22 -11.95
C PHE A 313 23.10 -25.79 -11.53
N THR A 314 23.87 -25.63 -10.44
CA THR A 314 24.33 -24.31 -10.01
C THR A 314 25.19 -23.64 -11.06
N GLN A 315 26.20 -24.33 -11.60
CA GLN A 315 27.10 -23.80 -12.61
C GLN A 315 26.36 -23.42 -13.89
N CYS A 316 25.41 -24.26 -14.32
CA CYS A 316 24.57 -23.96 -15.47
C CYS A 316 23.75 -22.68 -15.26
N MET A 317 23.08 -22.52 -14.11
CA MET A 317 22.27 -21.31 -13.83
C MET A 317 23.07 -20.01 -13.84
N LEU A 318 24.33 -20.05 -13.40
CA LEU A 318 25.21 -18.88 -13.39
C LEU A 318 25.81 -18.55 -14.76
N ASN A 319 25.72 -19.46 -15.72
CA ASN A 319 26.22 -19.29 -17.09
C ASN A 319 25.09 -19.03 -18.10
N LEU A 320 23.82 -18.96 -17.66
CA LEU A 320 22.71 -18.64 -18.55
C LEU A 320 22.73 -17.14 -18.90
N ASP A 321 22.45 -16.86 -20.17
CA ASP A 321 22.11 -15.51 -20.61
C ASP A 321 20.83 -15.01 -19.90
N PRO A 322 20.60 -13.69 -19.84
CA PRO A 322 19.38 -13.13 -19.28
C PRO A 322 18.13 -13.76 -19.89
N LEU A 323 17.17 -14.08 -19.04
CA LEU A 323 15.93 -14.78 -19.40
C LEU A 323 14.74 -13.83 -19.32
N PHE A 324 13.69 -14.10 -20.09
CA PHE A 324 12.38 -13.52 -19.79
C PHE A 324 11.82 -14.22 -18.54
N ILE A 325 11.41 -13.45 -17.54
CA ILE A 325 10.87 -13.97 -16.28
C ILE A 325 9.52 -13.35 -15.95
N SER A 326 8.69 -14.14 -15.27
CA SER A 326 7.51 -13.63 -14.57
C SER A 326 7.51 -14.10 -13.12
N TYR A 327 7.20 -13.20 -12.19
CA TYR A 327 7.32 -13.49 -10.77
C TYR A 327 6.29 -12.77 -9.90
N ASP A 328 5.83 -13.46 -8.87
CA ASP A 328 4.89 -12.94 -7.89
C ASP A 328 5.62 -12.12 -6.83
N ILE A 329 5.30 -10.82 -6.74
CA ILE A 329 5.92 -9.87 -5.82
C ILE A 329 5.58 -10.10 -4.34
N GLN A 330 4.48 -10.81 -4.05
CA GLN A 330 4.04 -11.03 -2.68
C GLN A 330 4.73 -12.26 -2.07
N THR A 331 4.85 -13.31 -2.88
CA THR A 331 5.40 -14.60 -2.47
C THR A 331 6.86 -14.79 -2.87
N ASN A 332 7.41 -13.88 -3.68
CA ASN A 332 8.71 -14.01 -4.35
C ASN A 332 8.83 -15.33 -5.11
N LYS A 333 7.71 -15.82 -5.65
CA LYS A 333 7.67 -17.04 -6.45
C LYS A 333 7.99 -16.70 -7.89
N LEU A 334 8.99 -17.37 -8.46
CA LEU A 334 9.22 -17.36 -9.89
C LEU A 334 8.12 -18.21 -10.53
N ILE A 335 7.31 -17.59 -11.37
CA ILE A 335 6.15 -18.23 -12.00
C ILE A 335 6.60 -18.84 -13.33
N ASN A 336 7.22 -18.05 -14.19
CA ASN A 336 7.68 -18.48 -15.50
C ASN A 336 9.09 -17.98 -15.82
N VAL A 337 9.76 -18.73 -16.70
CA VAL A 337 11.08 -18.42 -17.27
C VAL A 337 11.10 -18.85 -18.72
N ASP A 338 11.61 -18.02 -19.62
CA ASP A 338 11.72 -18.32 -21.05
C ASP A 338 13.02 -17.73 -21.62
N ILE A 339 13.52 -18.34 -22.70
CA ILE A 339 14.63 -17.78 -23.47
C ILE A 339 14.10 -16.53 -24.19
N ILE A 340 14.94 -15.49 -24.28
CA ILE A 340 14.61 -14.31 -25.06
C ILE A 340 14.93 -14.62 -26.52
N ASP A 341 13.89 -14.85 -27.33
CA ASP A 341 14.05 -14.94 -28.78
C ASP A 341 14.38 -13.55 -29.33
N ILE A 342 15.56 -13.39 -29.95
CA ILE A 342 16.00 -12.15 -30.61
C ILE A 342 15.56 -12.14 -32.06
#